data_AF-A0A2L2XES6-F1
#
_entry.id   AF-A0A2L2XES6-F1
#
_cell.length_a   1.000
_cell.length_b   1.000
_cell.length_c   1.000
_cell.angle_alpha   90.00
_cell.angle_beta   90.00
_cell.angle_gamma   90.00
#
_symmetry.space_group_name_H-M   'P 1'
#
loop_
_entity.id
_entity.type
_entity.pdbx_description
1 polymer ?
#
loop_
_entity_poly.entity_id
_entity_poly.type
_entity_poly.pdbx_seq_one_letter_code
_entity_poly.pdbx_strand_id
1 'polypeptide(L)' 'MMGVLTWQEKKSKLRQMIEEYGIKDLNDVHEFVKMLTAETIQAALDAELDSEFGYSKYDYKNKQTDNSRNGYSKKN' A
#
# COMPACT_ATOMS: atom_id res chain seq x y z
N MET A 1 5.22 -21.31 9.14
CA MET A 1 5.78 -21.07 7.79
C MET A 1 4.88 -20.05 7.13
N MET A 2 5.35 -18.83 6.85
CA MET A 2 4.54 -17.80 6.19
C MET A 2 4.18 -18.27 4.78
N GLY A 3 2.91 -18.62 4.58
CA GLY A 3 2.42 -19.29 3.38
C GLY A 3 2.23 -18.32 2.23
N VAL A 4 2.85 -18.61 1.09
CA VAL A 4 2.54 -17.95 -0.18
C VAL A 4 1.15 -18.40 -0.60
N LEU A 5 0.24 -17.45 -0.85
CA LEU A 5 -1.12 -17.74 -1.31
C LEU A 5 -1.08 -18.61 -2.57
N THR A 6 -1.90 -19.66 -2.56
CA THR A 6 -2.16 -20.50 -3.72
C THR A 6 -2.79 -19.69 -4.84
N TRP A 7 -2.71 -20.21 -6.06
CA TRP A 7 -3.29 -19.56 -7.23
C TRP A 7 -4.82 -19.38 -7.10
N GLN A 8 -5.49 -20.33 -6.44
CA GLN A 8 -6.93 -20.26 -6.18
C GLN A 8 -7.28 -19.16 -5.19
N GLU A 9 -6.51 -19.01 -4.10
CA GLU A 9 -6.71 -17.96 -3.11
C GLU A 9 -6.47 -16.57 -3.71
N LYS A 10 -5.43 -16.42 -4.55
CA LYS A 10 -5.17 -15.17 -5.29
C LYS A 10 -6.35 -14.77 -6.17
N LYS A 11 -6.91 -15.73 -6.91
CA LYS A 11 -8.09 -15.50 -7.77
C LYS A 11 -9.34 -15.16 -6.96
N SER A 12 -9.55 -15.82 -5.83
CA SER A 12 -10.67 -15.55 -4.92
C SER A 12 -10.59 -14.13 -4.36
N LYS A 13 -9.41 -13.74 -3.87
CA LYS A 13 -9.19 -12.40 -3.30
C LYS A 13 -9.34 -11.28 -4.35
N LEU A 14 -8.87 -11.51 -5.57
CA LEU A 14 -9.10 -10.59 -6.68
C LEU A 14 -10.59 -10.42 -6.99
N ARG A 15 -11.38 -11.51 -6.95
CA ARG A 15 -12.83 -11.44 -7.16
C ARG A 15 -13.55 -10.65 -6.06
N GLN A 16 -13.17 -10.87 -4.81
CA GLN A 16 -13.70 -10.09 -3.68
C GLN A 16 -13.43 -8.60 -3.87
N MET A 17 -12.22 -8.23 -4.27
CA MET A 17 -11.89 -6.83 -4.57
C MET A 17 -12.72 -6.26 -5.73
N ILE A 18 -12.89 -7.01 -6.81
CA ILE A 18 -13.73 -6.58 -7.96
C ILE A 18 -15.16 -6.28 -7.52
N GLU A 19 -15.73 -7.13 -6.65
CA GLU A 19 -17.08 -6.96 -6.11
C GLU A 19 -17.18 -5.78 -5.13
N GLU A 20 -16.24 -5.67 -4.19
CA GLU A 20 -16.19 -4.58 -3.20
C GLU A 20 -16.06 -3.20 -3.85
N TYR A 21 -15.22 -3.08 -4.88
CA TYR A 21 -15.02 -1.84 -5.63
C TYR A 21 -16.08 -1.63 -6.72
N GLY A 22 -17.03 -2.55 -6.89
CA GLY A 22 -18.18 -2.40 -7.77
C GLY A 22 -17.82 -2.28 -9.25
N ILE A 23 -16.74 -2.94 -9.69
CA ILE A 23 -16.20 -2.84 -11.05
C ILE A 23 -17.16 -3.49 -12.05
N LYS A 24 -17.70 -2.70 -12.98
CA LYS A 24 -18.70 -3.16 -13.95
C LYS A 24 -18.26 -2.96 -15.39
N ASP A 25 -17.42 -1.96 -15.65
CA ASP A 25 -16.94 -1.65 -16.99
C ASP A 25 -15.42 -1.40 -17.07
N LEU A 26 -14.94 -1.08 -18.28
CA LEU A 26 -13.52 -0.83 -18.53
C LEU A 26 -12.99 0.44 -17.85
N ASN A 27 -13.83 1.44 -17.62
CA ASN A 27 -13.43 2.65 -16.90
C ASN A 27 -13.20 2.31 -15.43
N ASP A 28 -14.08 1.51 -14.83
CA ASP A 28 -13.93 1.06 -13.44
C ASP A 28 -12.65 0.24 -13.26
N VAL A 29 -12.33 -0.65 -14.22
CA VAL A 29 -11.08 -1.42 -14.21
C VAL A 29 -9.86 -0.48 -14.25
N HIS A 30 -9.91 0.54 -15.10
CA HIS A 30 -8.81 1.50 -15.23
C HIS A 30 -8.61 2.31 -13.94
N GLU A 31 -9.68 2.79 -13.31
CA GLU A 31 -9.59 3.48 -12.03
C GLU A 31 -9.10 2.56 -10.90
N PHE A 32 -9.56 1.31 -10.88
CA PHE A 32 -9.09 0.31 -9.92
C PHE A 32 -7.59 0.05 -10.05
N VAL A 33 -7.07 -0.10 -11.28
CA VAL A 33 -5.63 -0.29 -11.52
C VAL A 33 -4.82 0.94 -11.09
N LYS A 34 -5.31 2.16 -11.36
CA LYS A 34 -4.65 3.39 -10.90
C LYS A 34 -4.54 3.44 -9.39
N MET A 35 -5.63 3.17 -8.68
CA MET A 35 -5.68 3.14 -7.23
C MET A 35 -4.74 2.07 -6.66
N LEU A 36 -4.81 0.82 -7.14
CA LEU A 36 -3.92 -0.25 -6.68
C LEU A 36 -2.44 0.10 -6.88
N THR A 37 -2.11 0.71 -8.03
CA THR A 37 -0.74 1.13 -8.32
C THR A 37 -0.30 2.24 -7.37
N ALA A 38 -1.17 3.23 -7.11
CA ALA A 38 -0.89 4.31 -6.17
C ALA A 38 -0.65 3.79 -4.74
N GLU A 39 -1.49 2.87 -4.26
CA GLU A 39 -1.33 2.24 -2.94
C GLU A 39 -0.04 1.42 -2.86
N THR A 40 0.30 0.68 -3.92
CA THR A 40 1.54 -0.11 -3.97
C THR A 40 2.77 0.79 -3.88
N ILE A 41 2.79 1.91 -4.62
CA ILE A 41 3.88 2.90 -4.55
C ILE A 41 3.95 3.52 -3.16
N GLN A 42 2.81 3.90 -2.58
CA GLN A 42 2.78 4.48 -1.23
C GLN A 42 3.33 3.52 -0.18
N ALA A 43 2.95 2.24 -0.23
CA ALA A 43 3.46 1.22 0.68
C ALA A 43 4.97 1.00 0.53
N ALA A 44 5.49 1.02 -0.70
CA ALA A 44 6.93 0.92 -0.96
C ALA A 44 7.68 2.14 -0.36
N LEU A 45 7.19 3.35 -0.60
CA LEU A 45 7.78 4.57 -0.05
C LEU A 45 7.73 4.61 1.48
N ASP A 46 6.62 4.19 2.10
CA ASP A 46 6.52 4.13 3.56
C ASP A 46 7.51 3.12 4.15
N ALA A 47 7.71 1.98 3.49
CA ALA A 47 8.71 0.98 3.88
C ALA A 47 10.15 1.50 3.74
N GLU A 48 10.46 2.23 2.66
CA GLU A 48 11.75 2.90 2.49
C GLU A 48 12.00 3.91 3.62
N LEU A 49 10.99 4.73 3.95
CA LEU A 49 11.10 5.67 5.07
C LEU A 49 11.28 4.96 6.41
N ASP A 50 10.57 3.84 6.67
CA ASP A 50 10.72 3.05 7.91
C ASP A 50 12.17 2.53 8.03
N SER A 51 12.76 2.09 6.92
CA SER A 51 14.14 1.63 6.85
C SER A 51 15.15 2.76 7.06
N GLU A 52 14.99 3.88 6.38
CA GLU A 52 15.92 5.04 6.46
C GLU A 52 15.90 5.69 7.84
N PHE A 53 14.72 5.84 8.43
CA PHE A 53 14.56 6.44 9.75
C PHE A 53 14.82 5.47 10.91
N GLY A 54 14.69 4.17 10.67
CA GLY A 54 14.80 3.13 11.70
C GLY A 54 13.63 3.10 12.69
N TYR A 55 12.54 3.82 12.40
CA TYR A 55 11.31 3.82 13.19
C TYR A 55 10.09 3.96 12.30
N SER A 56 9.01 3.29 12.68
CA SER A 56 7.73 3.32 11.96
C SER A 56 6.98 4.64 12.21
N LYS A 57 6.02 4.97 11.34
CA LYS A 57 5.19 6.17 11.51
C LYS A 57 4.52 6.18 12.90
N TYR A 58 4.72 7.27 13.65
CA TYR A 58 4.27 7.48 15.04
C TYR A 58 5.01 6.67 16.13
N ASP A 59 6.10 5.97 15.79
CA ASP A 59 6.94 5.30 16.78
C ASP A 59 7.98 6.26 17.39
N TYR A 60 7.48 7.16 18.23
CA TYR A 60 8.30 8.14 18.94
C TYR A 60 9.19 7.51 20.02
N LYS A 61 8.88 6.29 20.47
CA LYS A 61 9.63 5.61 21.54
C LYS A 61 10.95 5.03 21.02
N ASN A 62 10.95 4.55 19.78
CA ASN A 62 12.14 4.00 19.14
C ASN A 62 12.91 5.04 18.30
N LYS A 63 12.44 6.30 18.23
CA LYS A 63 13.13 7.39 17.53
C LYS A 63 14.41 7.81 18.26
N GLN A 64 15.56 7.46 17.67
CA GLN A 64 16.89 7.81 18.19
C GLN A 64 17.52 9.05 17.51
N THR A 65 16.80 9.69 16.58
CA THR A 65 17.32 10.81 15.78
C THR A 65 16.48 12.08 15.99
N ASP A 66 17.05 13.25 15.70
CA ASP A 66 16.33 14.53 15.73
C ASP A 66 15.39 14.67 14.52
N ASN A 67 15.71 14.00 13.40
CA ASN A 67 14.95 14.09 12.15
C ASN A 67 13.59 13.39 12.26
N SER A 68 12.53 14.06 11.80
CA SER A 68 11.14 13.64 11.97
C SER A 68 10.41 13.58 10.63
N ARG A 69 9.51 12.62 10.47
CA ARG A 69 8.62 12.58 9.30
C ARG A 69 7.78 13.86 9.24
N ASN A 70 7.78 14.52 8.08
CA ASN A 70 7.14 15.82 7.88
C ASN A 70 5.85 15.75 7.04
N GLY A 71 5.05 14.71 7.25
CA GLY A 71 3.76 14.55 6.56
C GLY A 71 3.86 14.05 5.11
N TYR A 72 2.88 14.42 4.28
CA TYR A 72 2.74 13.96 2.89
C TYR A 72 2.75 15.14 1.92
N SER A 73 3.34 14.97 0.74
CA SER A 73 3.23 15.90 -0.38
C SER A 73 2.38 15.28 -1.49
N LYS A 74 1.52 16.08 -2.12
CA LYS A 74 0.74 15.62 -3.28
C LYS A 74 1.67 15.53 -4.49
N LYS A 75 1.53 14.46 -5.28
CA LYS A 75 2.12 14.40 -6.60
C LYS A 75 1.40 15.40 -7.49
N ASN A 76 2.14 16.37 -8.03
CA ASN A 76 1.63 17.36 -9.00
C ASN A 76 1.25 16.70 -10.33
#